data_AF-A0A6F7W5U1-F1
#
_entry.id   AF-A0A6F7W5U1-F1
#
_cell.length_a   1.000
_cell.length_b   1.000
_cell.length_c   1.000
_cell.angle_alpha   90.00
_cell.angle_beta   90.00
_cell.angle_gamma   90.00
#
_symmetry.space_group_name_H-M   'P 1'
#
loop_
_entity.id
_entity.type
_entity.pdbx_description
1 polymer ?
#
loop_
_entity_poly.entity_id
_entity_poly.type
_entity_poly.pdbx_seq_one_letter_code
_entity_poly.pdbx_strand_id
1 'polypeptide(L)'
;MVSHNQRRPAGRGGALTLAAALAGSVVLLTAPAAHADTVDVDYQCKTPIGDKSAVSPIDIKSVASGGSYKLTMSFEKGVSSSPVELGKGAMHPSALIKLGGAESGTVSVSGPANDKAIPA
;
A
#
# COMPACT_ATOMS: atom_id res chain seq x y z
N MET A 1 -87.10 17.81 11.39
CA MET A 1 -87.17 16.37 11.04
C MET A 1 -85.76 15.89 10.72
N VAL A 2 -85.40 14.74 11.28
CA VAL A 2 -84.32 13.80 10.92
C VAL A 2 -82.86 14.22 11.16
N SER A 3 -82.35 13.67 12.28
CA SER A 3 -80.96 13.29 12.58
C SER A 3 -80.30 12.49 11.45
N HIS A 4 -78.96 12.45 11.36
CA HIS A 4 -78.17 11.20 11.36
C HIS A 4 -76.67 11.54 11.39
N ASN A 5 -76.05 11.15 12.50
CA ASN A 5 -74.62 11.02 12.75
C ASN A 5 -74.11 9.71 12.12
N GLN A 6 -73.02 9.72 11.34
CA GLN A 6 -72.29 8.50 10.97
C GLN A 6 -70.77 8.73 10.89
N ARG A 7 -70.05 7.66 11.22
CA ARG A 7 -68.72 7.59 11.82
C ARG A 7 -67.57 7.50 10.79
N ARG A 8 -66.36 7.78 11.29
CA ARG A 8 -65.03 7.65 10.66
C ARG A 8 -64.79 6.32 9.94
N PRO A 9 -63.87 6.31 8.95
CA PRO A 9 -62.92 5.20 8.81
C PRO A 9 -61.47 5.66 9.03
N ALA A 10 -60.76 4.90 9.86
CA ALA A 10 -59.30 4.92 9.97
C ALA A 10 -58.71 4.13 8.79
N GLY A 11 -57.69 4.69 8.12
CA GLY A 11 -57.02 4.08 6.99
C GLY A 11 -55.50 4.24 7.07
N ARG A 12 -54.85 3.19 7.57
CA ARG A 12 -53.45 2.74 7.39
C ARG A 12 -52.52 3.63 6.53
N GLY A 13 -51.56 4.29 7.18
CA GLY A 13 -50.32 4.75 6.56
C GLY A 13 -49.14 3.96 7.09
N GLY A 14 -48.98 2.72 6.61
CA GLY A 14 -47.85 1.85 6.96
C GLY A 14 -46.62 2.14 6.10
N ALA A 15 -45.46 1.99 6.73
CA ALA A 15 -44.14 1.75 6.15
C ALA A 15 -43.55 2.87 5.26
N LEU A 16 -42.70 3.72 5.87
CA LEU A 16 -41.59 4.34 5.15
C LEU A 16 -40.68 3.21 4.64
N THR A 17 -40.60 3.12 3.32
CA THR A 17 -39.79 2.17 2.56
C THR A 17 -38.30 2.37 2.85
N LEU A 18 -37.67 1.42 3.55
CA LEU A 18 -36.23 1.19 3.47
C LEU A 18 -35.92 0.57 2.10
N ALA A 19 -35.50 1.36 1.13
CA ALA A 19 -35.00 0.84 -0.15
C ALA A 19 -33.95 1.77 -0.78
N ALA A 20 -32.76 1.82 -0.19
CA ALA A 20 -31.57 2.38 -0.83
C ALA A 20 -30.33 1.64 -0.31
N ALA A 21 -30.11 0.39 -0.73
CA ALA A 21 -28.95 -0.40 -0.29
C ALA A 21 -28.32 -1.29 -1.38
N LEU A 22 -28.47 -0.97 -2.68
CA LEU A 22 -27.96 -1.84 -3.76
C LEU A 22 -27.02 -1.16 -4.78
N ALA A 23 -26.58 0.08 -4.56
CA ALA A 23 -25.66 0.78 -5.48
C ALA A 23 -24.16 0.69 -5.08
N GLY A 24 -23.78 -0.20 -4.16
CA GLY A 24 -22.42 -0.25 -3.59
C GLY A 24 -21.40 -1.11 -4.34
N SER A 25 -21.82 -1.94 -5.31
CA SER A 25 -20.98 -3.05 -5.79
C SER A 25 -20.16 -2.77 -7.05
N VAL A 26 -20.35 -1.64 -7.75
CA VAL A 26 -19.67 -1.38 -9.04
C VAL A 26 -18.30 -0.70 -8.88
N VAL A 27 -18.05 -0.01 -7.77
CA VAL A 27 -16.81 0.80 -7.60
C VAL A 27 -15.56 -0.06 -7.34
N LEU A 28 -15.73 -1.32 -6.89
CA LEU A 28 -14.59 -2.20 -6.59
C LEU A 28 -13.94 -2.85 -7.83
N LEU A 29 -14.55 -2.76 -9.02
CA LEU A 29 -14.03 -3.40 -10.23
C LEU A 29 -12.94 -2.61 -10.97
N THR A 30 -12.60 -1.40 -10.50
CA THR A 30 -11.56 -0.56 -11.14
C THR A 30 -10.28 -0.47 -10.33
N ALA A 31 -10.17 -1.18 -9.21
CA ALA A 31 -8.91 -1.24 -8.46
C ALA A 31 -7.90 -2.09 -9.27
N PRO A 32 -6.71 -1.54 -9.60
CA PRO A 32 -5.67 -2.34 -10.22
C PRO A 32 -5.31 -3.51 -9.29
N ALA A 33 -5.09 -4.70 -9.86
CA ALA A 33 -4.65 -5.84 -9.08
C ALA A 33 -3.33 -5.49 -8.37
N ALA A 34 -3.28 -5.72 -7.06
CA ALA A 34 -2.03 -5.60 -6.30
C ALA A 34 -1.11 -6.73 -6.73
N HIS A 35 -0.26 -6.45 -7.71
CA HIS A 35 0.74 -7.41 -8.17
C HIS A 35 1.93 -7.39 -7.21
N ALA A 36 2.26 -8.56 -6.65
CA ALA A 36 3.52 -8.80 -5.94
C ALA A 36 4.67 -8.95 -6.95
N ASP A 37 4.77 -7.99 -7.86
CA ASP A 37 5.80 -7.96 -8.88
C ASP A 37 7.01 -7.24 -8.32
N THR A 38 8.18 -7.84 -8.52
CA THR A 38 9.45 -7.17 -8.30
C THR A 38 9.56 -5.98 -9.23
N VAL A 39 9.92 -4.82 -8.69
CA VAL A 39 10.07 -3.57 -9.43
C VAL A 39 11.55 -3.30 -9.65
N ASP A 40 11.95 -3.17 -10.91
CA ASP A 40 13.29 -2.71 -11.25
C ASP A 40 13.46 -1.24 -10.88
N VAL A 41 14.41 -0.98 -9.98
CA VAL A 41 14.77 0.37 -9.55
C VAL A 41 16.08 0.76 -10.19
N ASP A 42 16.08 1.89 -10.88
CA ASP A 42 17.30 2.55 -11.36
C ASP A 42 17.98 3.30 -10.21
N TYR A 43 18.95 2.64 -9.58
CA TYR A 43 19.74 3.22 -8.52
C TYR A 43 20.79 4.16 -9.08
N GLN A 44 20.84 5.35 -8.51
CA GLN A 44 21.87 6.35 -8.80
C GLN A 44 22.86 6.40 -7.64
N CYS A 45 24.05 5.86 -7.86
CA CYS A 45 25.10 5.71 -6.87
C CYS A 45 26.05 6.90 -6.93
N LYS A 46 26.12 7.66 -5.83
CA LYS A 46 27.12 8.72 -5.64
C LYS A 46 28.40 8.11 -5.07
N THR A 47 29.51 8.24 -5.80
CA THR A 47 30.81 7.70 -5.38
C THR A 47 31.92 8.74 -5.51
N PRO A 48 33.02 8.63 -4.74
CA PRO A 48 34.17 9.53 -4.88
C PRO A 48 34.85 9.51 -6.26
N ILE A 49 34.67 8.44 -7.03
CA ILE A 49 35.25 8.28 -8.39
C ILE A 49 34.26 8.69 -9.50
N GLY A 50 33.14 9.29 -9.13
CA GLY A 50 32.08 9.74 -10.04
C GLY A 50 30.77 8.99 -9.86
N ASP A 51 29.73 9.52 -10.48
CA ASP A 51 28.40 8.94 -10.43
C ASP A 51 28.32 7.64 -11.23
N LYS A 52 27.59 6.66 -10.69
CA LYS A 52 27.32 5.36 -11.32
C LYS A 52 25.83 5.06 -11.24
N SER A 53 25.35 4.14 -12.09
CA SER A 53 23.98 3.64 -12.01
C SER A 53 23.95 2.11 -12.02
N ALA A 54 22.90 1.55 -11.44
CA ALA A 54 22.62 0.12 -11.44
C ALA A 54 21.11 -0.11 -11.42
N VAL A 55 20.62 -1.03 -12.24
CA VAL A 55 19.24 -1.52 -12.11
C VAL A 55 19.24 -2.72 -11.19
N SER A 56 18.43 -2.65 -10.13
CA SER A 56 18.21 -3.78 -9.24
C SER A 56 16.74 -3.91 -8.85
N PRO A 57 16.18 -5.12 -8.93
CA PRO A 57 14.81 -5.37 -8.49
C PRO A 57 14.67 -5.27 -6.97
N ILE A 58 13.53 -4.73 -6.55
CA ILE A 58 13.05 -4.79 -5.17
C ILE A 58 11.64 -5.40 -5.13
N ASP A 59 11.27 -5.94 -3.98
CA ASP A 59 9.92 -6.38 -3.68
C ASP A 59 9.36 -5.56 -2.51
N ILE A 60 8.07 -5.21 -2.57
CA ILE A 60 7.36 -4.54 -1.48
C ILE A 60 6.09 -5.32 -1.16
N LYS A 61 6.06 -5.92 0.03
CA LYS A 61 4.89 -6.63 0.56
C LYS A 61 4.20 -5.82 1.64
N SER A 62 2.88 -5.83 1.62
CA SER A 62 2.03 -5.31 2.69
C SER A 62 1.20 -6.45 3.30
N VAL A 63 1.19 -6.55 4.63
CA VAL A 63 0.40 -7.56 5.36
C VAL A 63 -0.45 -6.85 6.40
N ALA A 64 -1.77 -7.06 6.37
CA ALA A 64 -2.67 -6.52 7.36
C ALA A 64 -2.31 -7.01 8.78
N SER A 65 -2.33 -6.10 9.74
CA SER A 65 -1.94 -6.35 11.12
C SER A 65 -2.72 -5.41 12.05
N GLY A 66 -3.75 -5.94 12.72
CA GLY A 66 -4.47 -5.23 13.79
C GLY A 66 -5.04 -3.86 13.41
N GLY A 67 -5.63 -3.73 12.21
CA GLY A 67 -6.17 -2.47 11.70
C GLY A 67 -5.15 -1.55 11.02
N SER A 68 -3.90 -2.02 10.87
CA SER A 68 -2.83 -1.35 10.12
C SER A 68 -2.18 -2.32 9.13
N TYR A 69 -1.13 -1.89 8.43
CA TYR A 69 -0.35 -2.76 7.54
C TYR A 69 1.12 -2.77 7.96
N LYS A 70 1.72 -3.96 7.96
CA LYS A 70 3.16 -4.13 8.01
C LYS A 70 3.70 -4.12 6.58
N LEU A 71 4.55 -3.14 6.28
CA LEU A 71 5.28 -3.08 5.03
C LEU A 71 6.64 -3.79 5.18
N THR A 72 7.03 -4.55 4.17
CA THR A 72 8.35 -5.19 4.09
C THR A 72 8.91 -4.94 2.71
N MET A 73 10.06 -4.27 2.66
CA MET A 73 10.81 -4.06 1.43
C MET A 73 12.02 -5.00 1.41
N SER A 74 12.19 -5.73 0.33
CA SER A 74 13.30 -6.66 0.11
C SER A 74 14.10 -6.24 -1.10
N PHE A 75 15.42 -6.33 -1.00
CA PHE A 75 16.32 -6.21 -2.14
C PHE A 75 16.51 -7.61 -2.73
N GLU A 76 16.15 -7.78 -4.00
CA GLU A 76 16.27 -9.09 -4.67
C GLU A 76 17.67 -9.32 -5.22
N LYS A 77 18.39 -8.24 -5.53
CA LYS A 77 19.77 -8.24 -6.01
C LYS A 77 20.58 -7.09 -5.38
N GLY A 78 21.89 -7.25 -5.32
CA GLY A 78 22.81 -6.20 -4.89
C GLY A 78 23.09 -5.17 -6.01
N VAL A 79 23.38 -3.93 -5.61
CA VAL A 79 23.71 -2.80 -6.49
C VAL A 79 25.19 -2.42 -6.49
N SER A 80 25.98 -3.00 -5.57
CA SER A 80 27.39 -2.65 -5.39
C SER A 80 28.27 -3.42 -6.38
N SER A 81 29.13 -2.70 -7.10
CA SER A 81 30.24 -3.24 -7.89
C SER A 81 31.58 -2.75 -7.33
N SER A 82 31.68 -2.63 -6.00
CA SER A 82 32.87 -2.12 -5.32
C SER A 82 34.07 -3.05 -5.57
N PRO A 83 35.23 -2.54 -6.02
CA PRO A 83 36.44 -3.35 -6.21
C PRO A 83 37.11 -3.76 -4.88
N VAL A 84 36.50 -3.40 -3.74
CA VAL A 84 36.99 -3.67 -2.39
C VAL A 84 35.86 -4.30 -1.59
N GLU A 85 36.22 -5.33 -0.82
CA GLU A 85 35.32 -5.97 0.13
C GLU A 85 34.76 -4.94 1.13
N LEU A 86 33.45 -4.98 1.36
CA LEU A 86 32.81 -4.18 2.39
C LEU A 86 32.73 -5.02 3.66
N GLY A 87 33.31 -4.53 4.75
CA GLY A 87 33.25 -5.19 6.05
C GLY A 87 31.81 -5.41 6.54
N LYS A 88 31.66 -6.34 7.47
CA LYS A 88 30.40 -6.54 8.22
C LYS A 88 29.92 -5.20 8.80
N GLY A 89 28.65 -4.88 8.57
CA GLY A 89 28.00 -3.68 9.08
C GLY A 89 28.32 -2.38 8.34
N ALA A 90 29.05 -2.42 7.22
CA ALA A 90 29.41 -1.22 6.45
C ALA A 90 28.26 -0.66 5.60
N MET A 91 27.30 -1.49 5.20
CA MET A 91 26.16 -1.11 4.36
C MET A 91 24.92 -0.89 5.22
N HIS A 92 24.31 0.31 5.11
CA HIS A 92 23.08 0.67 5.82
C HIS A 92 21.97 1.05 4.83
N PRO A 93 21.00 0.15 4.56
CA PRO A 93 19.94 0.42 3.60
C PRO A 93 18.83 1.30 4.19
N SER A 94 18.34 2.25 3.40
CA SER A 94 17.14 3.05 3.72
C SER A 94 16.36 3.43 2.47
N ALA A 95 15.07 3.72 2.62
CA ALA A 95 14.20 4.17 1.53
C ALA A 95 13.01 5.02 2.03
N LEU A 96 12.41 5.77 1.10
CA LEU A 96 11.14 6.46 1.28
C LEU A 96 10.11 5.82 0.35
N ILE A 97 9.11 5.14 0.92
CA ILE A 97 8.03 4.51 0.17
C ILE A 97 6.86 5.49 0.08
N LYS A 98 6.48 5.90 -1.14
CA LYS A 98 5.31 6.74 -1.37
C LYS A 98 4.07 5.87 -1.53
N LEU A 99 3.02 6.16 -0.76
CA LEU A 99 1.72 5.49 -0.81
C LEU A 99 0.74 6.29 -1.68
N GLY A 100 -0.16 5.57 -2.37
CA GLY A 100 -1.26 6.15 -3.13
C GLY A 100 -2.45 5.19 -3.20
N GLY A 101 -3.59 5.67 -3.70
CA GLY A 101 -4.86 4.93 -3.70
C GLY A 101 -5.88 5.59 -2.76
N ALA A 102 -6.53 4.79 -1.92
CA ALA A 102 -7.46 5.30 -0.91
C ALA A 102 -6.74 6.08 0.20
N GLU A 103 -5.51 5.68 0.52
CA GLU A 103 -4.61 6.39 1.42
C GLU A 103 -3.45 7.06 0.65
N SER A 104 -2.83 8.07 1.27
CA SER A 104 -1.62 8.72 0.76
C SER A 104 -0.63 9.00 1.87
N GLY A 105 0.65 9.11 1.53
CA GLY A 105 1.69 9.39 2.51
C GLY A 105 3.07 8.95 2.05
N THR A 106 4.06 9.15 2.92
CA THR A 106 5.42 8.64 2.72
C THR A 106 5.85 7.89 3.97
N VAL A 107 6.33 6.67 3.79
CA VAL A 107 6.85 5.81 4.86
C VAL A 107 8.37 5.73 4.73
N SER A 108 9.08 6.22 5.74
CA SER A 108 10.52 6.00 5.85
C SER A 108 10.79 4.59 6.36
N VAL A 109 11.62 3.84 5.65
CA VAL A 109 12.06 2.50 6.06
C VAL A 109 13.59 2.47 6.15
N SER A 110 14.10 1.72 7.12
CA SER A 110 15.51 1.39 7.26
C SER A 110 15.64 -0.11 7.48
N GLY A 111 16.66 -0.72 6.90
CA GLY A 111 17.00 -2.11 7.17
C GLY A 111 18.17 -2.24 8.14
N PRO A 112 18.42 -3.46 8.65
CA PRO A 112 19.64 -3.74 9.39
C PRO A 112 20.85 -3.59 8.47
N ALA A 113 22.02 -3.33 9.08
CA ALA A 113 23.27 -3.36 8.33
C ALA A 113 23.60 -4.80 7.89
N ASN A 114 24.43 -4.94 6.85
CA ASN A 114 24.88 -6.25 6.38
C ASN A 114 25.52 -7.06 7.52
N ASP A 115 25.08 -8.30 7.71
CA ASP A 115 25.48 -9.18 8.80
C ASP A 115 26.83 -9.85 8.58
N LYS A 116 27.29 -9.89 7.32
CA LYS A 116 28.56 -10.48 6.86
C LYS A 116 29.30 -9.50 5.96
N ALA A 117 30.60 -9.74 5.76
CA ALA A 117 31.35 -9.01 4.74
C ALA A 117 30.72 -9.24 3.35
N ILE A 118 30.65 -8.20 2.54
CA ILE A 118 30.19 -8.24 1.15
C ILE A 118 31.44 -8.31 0.27
N PRO A 119 31.65 -9.40 -0.48
CA PRO A 119 32.80 -9.55 -1.36
C PRO A 119 32.92 -8.41 -2.40
N ALA A 120 34.14 -8.22 -2.90
CA ALA A 120 34.43 -7.40 -4.08
C ALA A 120 33.85 -8.02 -5.36
#